data_AF-A0A662XRI7-F1
#
_entry.id   AF-A0A662XRI7-F1
#
_cell.length_a   1.000
_cell.length_b   1.000
_cell.length_c   1.000
_cell.angle_alpha   90.00
_cell.angle_beta   90.00
_cell.angle_gamma   90.00
#
_symmetry.space_group_name_H-M   'P 1'
#
loop_
_entity.id
_entity.type
_entity.pdbx_description
1 polymer ?
#
loop_
_entity_poly.entity_id
_entity_poly.type
_entity_poly.pdbx_seq_one_letter_code
_entity_poly.pdbx_strand_id
1 'polypeptide(L)'
;MATSTRHALIVGGSAGIGLGVALSVAPLHAPQASFMHIYPGWVNTDLLKSFPWYIRLPVNAISALFATTIETCGERMTLALTKDEFAVGWKLLDERAEEVPKTKFHTDELKDLVWDYTIQTIDDALKK
;
A
#
# COMPACT_ATOMS: atom_id res chain seq x y z
N MET A 1 -10.41 28.71 -6.92
CA MET A 1 -10.65 27.88 -5.71
C MET A 1 -9.82 26.63 -5.86
N ALA A 2 -8.85 26.39 -4.97
CA ALA A 2 -8.07 25.15 -5.02
C ALA A 2 -8.97 24.00 -4.56
N THR A 3 -9.32 23.10 -5.48
CA THR A 3 -10.01 21.86 -5.16
C THR A 3 -9.12 21.05 -4.22
N SER A 4 -9.60 20.78 -3.00
CA SER A 4 -8.87 20.01 -2.00
C SER A 4 -8.81 18.54 -2.43
N THR A 5 -7.68 18.13 -2.99
CA THR A 5 -7.41 16.74 -3.36
C THR A 5 -7.20 15.90 -2.10
N ARG A 6 -7.98 14.82 -1.93
CA ARG A 6 -7.85 13.92 -0.79
C ARG A 6 -6.92 12.77 -1.14
N HIS A 7 -5.77 12.69 -0.49
CA HIS A 7 -4.79 11.63 -0.74
C HIS A 7 -4.99 10.49 0.26
N ALA A 8 -5.13 9.26 -0.23
CA ALA A 8 -5.17 8.04 0.55
C ALA A 8 -3.95 7.17 0.18
N LEU A 9 -3.00 7.06 1.09
CA LEU A 9 -1.83 6.18 0.96
C LEU A 9 -2.05 4.92 1.79
N ILE A 10 -1.90 3.76 1.13
CA ILE A 10 -1.85 2.47 1.77
C ILE A 10 -0.42 1.94 1.67
N VAL A 11 0.22 1.77 2.83
CA VAL A 11 1.57 1.19 2.94
C VAL A 11 1.44 -0.30 3.24
N GLY A 12 2.06 -1.16 2.43
CA GLY A 12 1.94 -2.61 2.59
C GLY A 12 3.18 -3.36 2.11
N GLY A 13 3.74 -4.24 2.96
CA GLY A 13 4.87 -5.11 2.62
C GLY A 13 4.49 -6.26 1.68
N SER A 14 3.25 -6.73 1.76
CA SER A 14 2.66 -7.63 0.78
C SER A 14 1.61 -6.85 -0.02
N ALA A 15 2.01 -6.32 -1.18
CA ALA A 15 1.06 -5.96 -2.23
C ALA A 15 0.42 -7.27 -2.74
N GLY A 16 -0.42 -7.91 -1.93
CA GLY A 16 -1.23 -9.00 -2.40
C GLY A 16 -2.02 -8.48 -3.61
N ILE A 17 -2.10 -9.29 -4.67
CA ILE A 17 -2.84 -8.96 -5.89
C ILE A 17 -4.22 -8.35 -5.58
N GLY A 18 -4.91 -8.86 -4.55
CA GLY A 18 -6.21 -8.34 -4.11
C GLY A 18 -6.22 -6.89 -3.64
N LEU A 19 -5.12 -6.39 -3.05
CA LEU A 19 -5.04 -5.00 -2.56
C LEU A 19 -4.83 -4.01 -3.72
N GLY A 20 -3.98 -4.35 -4.69
CA GLY A 20 -3.81 -3.54 -5.90
C GLY A 20 -5.09 -3.48 -6.74
N VAL A 21 -5.82 -4.60 -6.79
CA VAL A 21 -7.13 -4.70 -7.43
C VAL A 21 -8.18 -3.85 -6.68
N ALA A 22 -8.29 -3.95 -5.36
CA ALA A 22 -9.20 -3.11 -4.56
C ALA A 22 -8.89 -1.61 -4.70
N LEU A 23 -7.61 -1.24 -4.70
CA LEU A 23 -7.20 0.17 -4.86
C LEU A 23 -7.49 0.71 -6.25
N SER A 24 -7.55 -0.15 -7.26
CA SER A 24 -7.92 0.27 -8.60
C SER A 24 -9.43 0.50 -8.79
N VAL A 25 -10.27 -0.03 -7.89
CA VAL A 25 -11.73 0.23 -7.85
C VAL A 25 -12.04 1.52 -7.10
N ALA A 26 -11.26 1.86 -6.06
CA ALA A 26 -11.53 3.02 -5.22
C ALA A 26 -11.67 4.37 -5.98
N PRO A 27 -10.89 4.66 -7.04
CA PRO A 27 -11.08 5.85 -7.87
C PRO A 27 -12.43 5.91 -8.60
N LEU A 28 -13.08 4.77 -8.89
CA LEU A 28 -14.40 4.74 -9.53
C LEU A 28 -15.48 5.36 -8.63
N HIS A 29 -15.30 5.25 -7.31
CA HIS A 29 -16.23 5.78 -6.30
C HIS A 29 -15.75 7.09 -5.68
N ALA A 30 -14.49 7.47 -5.88
CA ALA A 30 -13.89 8.71 -5.39
C ALA A 30 -12.89 9.29 -6.42
N PRO A 31 -13.37 9.89 -7.53
CA PRO A 31 -12.51 10.32 -8.64
C PRO A 31 -11.57 11.49 -8.31
N GLN A 32 -11.85 12.23 -7.24
CA GLN A 32 -11.02 13.33 -6.73
C GLN A 32 -10.05 12.88 -5.63
N ALA A 33 -9.97 11.57 -5.38
CA ALA A 33 -9.06 10.99 -4.42
C ALA A 33 -7.92 10.26 -5.12
N SER A 34 -6.77 10.24 -4.47
CA SER A 34 -5.63 9.44 -4.87
C SER A 34 -5.54 8.19 -4.01
N PHE A 35 -5.25 7.05 -4.63
CA PHE A 35 -5.10 5.75 -3.99
C PHE A 35 -3.76 5.13 -4.36
N MET A 36 -2.86 5.02 -3.39
CA MET A 36 -1.52 4.50 -3.65
C MET A 36 -1.27 3.25 -2.83
N HIS A 37 -0.75 2.20 -3.45
CA HIS A 37 -0.07 1.13 -2.75
C HIS A 37 1.43 1.36 -2.86
N ILE A 38 2.13 1.45 -1.73
CA ILE A 38 3.59 1.56 -1.72
C ILE A 38 4.22 0.39 -0.97
N TYR A 39 5.17 -0.27 -1.63
CA TYR A 39 6.00 -1.29 -1.01
C TYR A 39 7.12 -0.61 -0.23
N PRO A 40 7.23 -0.76 1.10
CA PRO A 40 8.20 -0.02 1.90
C PRO A 40 9.63 -0.57 1.80
N GLY A 41 9.84 -1.69 1.11
CA GLY A 41 11.13 -2.40 1.11
C GLY A 41 11.43 -3.07 2.44
N TRP A 42 12.70 -3.42 2.65
CA TRP A 42 13.16 -3.94 3.94
C TRP A 42 13.46 -2.77 4.87
N VAL A 43 12.54 -2.50 5.80
CA VAL A 43 12.66 -1.43 6.79
C VAL A 43 13.03 -2.01 8.16
N ASN A 44 13.97 -1.37 8.85
CA ASN A 44 14.39 -1.76 10.19
C ASN A 44 13.31 -1.39 11.21
N THR A 45 12.32 -2.26 11.40
CA THR A 45 11.16 -2.06 12.28
C THR A 45 11.13 -3.11 13.39
N ASP A 46 10.34 -2.86 14.43
CA ASP A 46 10.09 -3.79 15.53
C ASP A 46 9.16 -4.97 15.16
N LEU A 47 8.98 -5.29 13.86
CA LEU A 47 8.05 -6.33 13.39
C LEU A 47 8.29 -7.72 14.03
N LEU A 48 9.55 -8.05 14.30
CA LEU A 48 9.96 -9.34 14.88
C LEU A 48 10.16 -9.27 16.41
N LYS A 49 9.71 -8.21 17.08
CA LYS A 49 9.91 -8.03 18.52
C LYS A 49 9.35 -9.17 19.36
N SER A 50 8.23 -9.75 18.93
CA SER A 50 7.56 -10.88 19.61
C SER A 50 8.13 -12.25 19.23
N PHE A 51 9.09 -12.33 18.31
CA PHE A 51 9.69 -13.60 17.89
C PHE A 51 10.73 -14.09 18.92
N PRO A 52 10.97 -15.41 18.99
CA PRO A 52 12.02 -15.97 19.83
C PRO A 52 13.38 -15.31 19.60
N TRP A 53 14.15 -15.13 20.67
CA TRP A 53 15.41 -14.37 20.65
C TRP A 53 16.40 -14.86 19.58
N TYR A 54 16.42 -16.16 19.31
CA TYR A 54 17.33 -16.78 18.35
C TYR A 54 16.97 -16.50 16.88
N ILE A 55 15.76 -16.00 16.59
CA ILE A 55 15.38 -15.45 15.28
C ILE A 55 15.56 -13.93 15.32
N ARG A 56 15.07 -13.29 16.38
CA ARG A 56 15.08 -11.84 16.53
C ARG A 56 16.50 -11.27 16.49
N LEU A 57 17.45 -11.84 17.23
CA LEU A 57 18.82 -11.33 17.28
C LEU A 57 19.55 -11.39 15.93
N PRO A 58 19.62 -12.52 15.21
CA PRO A 58 20.29 -12.55 13.91
C PRO A 58 19.58 -11.68 12.89
N VAL A 59 18.24 -11.66 12.85
CA VAL A 59 17.53 -10.81 11.89
C VAL A 59 17.77 -9.33 12.20
N ASN A 60 17.73 -8.91 13.46
CA ASN A 60 18.05 -7.53 13.83
C ASN A 60 19.49 -7.14 13.45
N ALA A 61 20.46 -8.04 13.64
CA ALA A 61 21.83 -7.80 13.22
C ALA A 61 21.96 -7.64 11.70
N ILE A 62 21.27 -8.47 10.92
CA ILE A 62 21.22 -8.37 9.46
C ILE A 62 20.51 -7.08 9.03
N SER A 63 19.36 -6.77 9.64
CA SER A 63 18.58 -5.55 9.35
C SER A 63 19.37 -4.27 9.67
N ALA A 64 20.19 -4.26 10.72
CA ALA A 64 21.06 -3.12 11.02
C ALA A 64 22.07 -2.81 9.90
N LEU A 65 22.41 -3.78 9.05
CA LEU A 65 23.36 -3.62 7.95
C LEU A 65 22.68 -3.36 6.60
N PHE A 66 21.50 -3.95 6.37
CA PHE A 66 20.89 -3.98 5.03
C PHE A 66 19.52 -3.32 4.93
N ALA A 67 18.84 -3.07 6.06
CA ALA A 67 17.51 -2.47 6.04
C ALA A 67 17.58 -0.93 5.99
N THR A 68 16.60 -0.32 5.32
CA THR A 68 16.36 1.12 5.35
C THR A 68 15.87 1.55 6.73
N THR A 69 16.23 2.75 7.17
CA THR A 69 15.74 3.32 8.43
C THR A 69 14.26 3.69 8.33
N ILE A 70 13.58 3.76 9.47
CA ILE A 70 12.16 4.12 9.53
C ILE A 70 11.95 5.55 9.01
N GLU A 71 12.89 6.45 9.31
CA GLU A 71 12.87 7.85 8.90
C GLU A 71 12.94 7.98 7.38
N THR A 72 13.92 7.33 6.73
CA THR A 72 14.05 7.36 5.27
C THR A 72 12.86 6.71 4.57
N CYS A 73 12.30 5.63 5.13
CA CYS A 73 11.04 5.07 4.63
C CYS A 73 9.93 6.12 4.72
N GLY A 74 9.74 6.74 5.90
CA GLY A 74 8.72 7.76 6.14
C GLY A 74 8.83 8.97 5.22
N GLU A 75 10.05 9.45 4.95
CA GLU A 75 10.31 10.51 3.98
C GLU A 75 9.83 10.12 2.58
N ARG A 76 10.16 8.92 2.11
CA ARG A 76 9.72 8.43 0.79
C ARG A 76 8.21 8.27 0.70
N MET A 77 7.57 7.75 1.75
CA MET A 77 6.10 7.64 1.81
C MET A 77 5.44 9.03 1.76
N THR A 78 6.01 10.00 2.47
CA THR A 78 5.50 11.38 2.50
C THR A 78 5.71 12.07 1.16
N LEU A 79 6.87 11.87 0.52
CA LEU A 79 7.12 12.38 -0.83
C LEU A 79 6.06 11.87 -1.80
N ALA A 80 5.77 10.57 -1.81
CA ALA A 80 4.70 9.99 -2.63
C ALA A 80 3.34 10.67 -2.39
N LEU A 81 3.00 10.96 -1.13
CA LEU A 81 1.75 11.65 -0.79
C LEU A 81 1.65 13.08 -1.33
N THR A 82 2.78 13.77 -1.48
CA THR A 82 2.81 15.21 -1.77
C THR A 82 3.10 15.55 -3.23
N LYS A 83 3.52 14.59 -4.05
CA LYS A 83 3.83 14.88 -5.45
C LYS A 83 2.55 14.98 -6.29
N ASP A 84 2.48 16.04 -7.11
CA ASP A 84 1.35 16.29 -8.01
C ASP A 84 1.10 15.15 -9.01
N GLU A 85 2.15 14.40 -9.37
CA GLU A 85 2.05 13.24 -10.27
C GLU A 85 1.14 12.11 -9.74
N PHE A 86 0.91 12.09 -8.43
CA PHE A 86 0.06 11.12 -7.75
C PHE A 86 -1.21 11.76 -7.19
N ALA A 87 -1.61 12.95 -7.64
CA ALA A 87 -2.76 13.65 -7.09
C ALA A 87 -4.11 12.93 -7.30
N VAL A 88 -4.24 12.10 -8.34
CA VAL A 88 -5.51 11.45 -8.68
C VAL A 88 -5.34 10.01 -9.16
N GLY A 89 -6.40 9.22 -9.03
CA GLY A 89 -6.45 7.85 -9.55
C GLY A 89 -5.77 6.86 -8.62
N TRP A 90 -5.15 5.83 -9.19
CA TRP A 90 -4.46 4.82 -8.40
C TRP A 90 -3.07 4.47 -8.95
N LYS A 91 -2.14 4.16 -8.04
CA LYS A 91 -0.73 3.91 -8.35
C LYS A 91 -0.17 2.75 -7.52
N LEU A 92 0.76 2.02 -8.13
CA LEU A 92 1.63 1.07 -7.43
C LEU A 92 3.03 1.68 -7.38
N LEU A 93 3.60 1.75 -6.19
CA LEU A 93 4.89 2.37 -5.94
C LEU A 93 5.85 1.37 -5.27
N ASP A 94 7.13 1.48 -5.60
CA ASP A 94 8.21 0.72 -4.96
C ASP A 94 8.75 1.41 -3.69
N GLU A 95 9.83 0.85 -3.11
CA GLU A 95 10.45 1.40 -1.89
C GLU A 95 11.14 2.76 -2.08
N ARG A 96 11.18 3.27 -3.31
CA ARG A 96 11.75 4.57 -3.70
C ARG A 96 10.67 5.58 -4.07
N ALA A 97 9.38 5.22 -3.93
CA ALA A 97 8.25 6.01 -4.37
C ALA A 97 8.24 6.24 -5.90
N GLU A 98 8.70 5.26 -6.68
CA GLU A 98 8.63 5.23 -8.14
C GLU A 98 7.52 4.29 -8.61
N GLU A 99 6.83 4.66 -9.70
CA GLU A 99 5.72 3.86 -10.24
C GLU A 99 6.22 2.54 -10.84
N VAL A 100 5.61 1.44 -10.40
CA VAL A 100 5.90 0.09 -10.91
C VAL A 100 4.79 -0.39 -11.86
N PRO A 101 5.14 -1.21 -12.86
CA PRO A 101 4.16 -1.72 -13.80
C PRO A 101 3.12 -2.59 -13.10
N LYS A 102 1.87 -2.46 -13.56
CA LYS A 102 0.76 -3.29 -13.11
C LYS A 102 1.01 -4.75 -13.46
N THR A 103 0.67 -5.64 -12.54
CA THR A 103 0.75 -7.09 -12.79
C THR A 103 -0.41 -7.56 -13.69
N LYS A 104 -0.28 -8.76 -14.27
CA LYS A 104 -1.32 -9.42 -15.09
C LYS A 104 -2.68 -9.62 -14.39
N PHE A 105 -2.75 -9.38 -13.08
CA PHE A 105 -3.93 -9.56 -12.28
C PHE A 105 -4.74 -8.27 -12.07
N HIS A 106 -4.27 -7.12 -12.56
CA HIS A 106 -5.03 -5.87 -12.52
C HIS A 106 -6.02 -5.76 -13.69
N THR A 107 -6.76 -6.84 -13.96
CA THR A 107 -7.82 -6.88 -14.99
C THR A 107 -9.12 -6.32 -14.43
N ASP A 108 -9.99 -5.79 -15.30
CA ASP A 108 -11.29 -5.24 -14.86
C ASP A 108 -12.20 -6.33 -14.28
N GLU A 109 -12.16 -7.55 -14.82
CA GLU A 109 -12.90 -8.70 -14.27
C GLU A 109 -12.50 -9.03 -12.82
N LEU A 110 -11.20 -9.01 -12.50
CA LEU A 110 -10.74 -9.28 -11.14
C LEU A 110 -11.07 -8.12 -10.19
N LYS A 111 -11.13 -6.88 -10.70
CA LYS A 111 -11.56 -5.71 -9.94
C LYS A 111 -13.00 -5.83 -9.50
N ASP A 112 -13.89 -6.12 -10.43
CA ASP A 112 -15.31 -6.27 -10.16
C ASP A 112 -15.54 -7.42 -9.18
N LEU A 113 -14.87 -8.56 -9.40
CA LEU A 113 -14.96 -9.71 -8.50
C LEU A 113 -14.53 -9.38 -7.05
N VAL A 114 -13.38 -8.71 -6.88
CA VAL A 114 -12.89 -8.33 -5.54
C VAL A 114 -13.84 -7.33 -4.89
N TRP A 115 -14.36 -6.37 -5.64
CA TRP A 115 -15.29 -5.37 -5.12
C TRP A 115 -16.60 -5.99 -4.66
N ASP A 116 -17.26 -6.75 -5.54
CA ASP A 116 -18.56 -7.36 -5.27
C ASP A 116 -18.48 -8.29 -4.06
N TYR A 117 -17.44 -9.12 -4.00
CA TYR A 117 -17.21 -10.01 -2.86
C TYR A 117 -16.95 -9.24 -1.56
N THR A 118 -16.22 -8.11 -1.62
CA THR A 118 -15.94 -7.27 -0.45
C THR A 118 -17.22 -6.64 0.09
N ILE A 119 -18.04 -6.03 -0.77
CA ILE A 119 -19.31 -5.42 -0.38
C ILE A 119 -20.27 -6.47 0.17
N GLN A 120 -20.40 -7.62 -0.50
CA GLN A 120 -21.23 -8.73 -0.01
C GLN A 120 -20.80 -9.18 1.39
N THR A 121 -19.49 -9.35 1.61
CA THR A 121 -18.94 -9.77 2.91
C THR A 121 -19.26 -8.75 4.01
N ILE A 122 -19.14 -7.46 3.71
CA ILE A 122 -19.46 -6.37 4.65
C ILE A 122 -20.95 -6.40 4.99
N ASP A 123 -21.82 -6.45 3.98
CA ASP A 123 -23.26 -6.45 4.17
C ASP A 123 -23.73 -7.65 5.00
N ASP A 124 -23.17 -8.83 4.74
CA ASP A 124 -23.51 -10.05 5.49
C ASP A 124 -23.02 -10.01 6.94
N ALA A 125 -21.90 -9.32 7.21
CA ALA A 125 -21.43 -9.08 8.57
C ALA A 125 -22.32 -8.08 9.33
N LEU A 126 -22.84 -7.05 8.65
CA LEU A 126 -23.67 -6.00 9.26
C LEU A 126 -25.14 -6.41 9.45
N LYS A 127 -25.63 -7.46 8.77
CA LYS A 127 -26.97 -8.03 8.97
C LYS A 127 -27.11 -8.86 10.26
N LYS A 128 -26.02 -9.10 10.99
CA LYS A 128 -26.02 -9.79 12.29
C LYS A 128 -26.34 -8.83 13.42
#